data_AF-A0AB35F6K3-F1
#
_entry.id   AF-A0AB35F6K3-F1
#
_cell.length_a   1.000
_cell.length_b   1.000
_cell.length_c   1.000
_cell.angle_alpha   90.00
_cell.angle_beta   90.00
_cell.angle_gamma   90.00
#
_symmetry.space_group_name_H-M   'P 1'
#
loop_
_entity.id
_entity.type
_entity.pdbx_description
1 polymer ?
#
loop_
_entity_poly.entity_id
_entity_poly.type
_entity_poly.pdbx_seq_one_letter_code
_entity_poly.pdbx_strand_id
1 'polypeptide(L)'
;MEDPEGGAKPQFDGASAAGRKDGKKSRRRKGKRGGQSRNAAHPASHEPSGGAGQPARPMEDAAGNPARKRKRRRRGGHGAVQDGSPLPQAMEQTAAAGNAVRADGDSAPSRRNRRKHRGKRGLQGRPLIPAKPSGAPQQERRAEEAVLRVELRETLNGASASRRTRPESDSHSGHQGDRPAGEHAWPEELYAALDLGTNNCRLLIAQPTRPGQFRVVDAFSRIVRLGEGLAASGRLSDEAMERAIEALRICASKLRNRQIRRMRLIATEACRQAVNGEDFLGRVVAETGLELEIIDRETEARLAVSGCSSLVGRETRSVVLFDIGGGSSEIAVIRIGDNRFSRLANHITHWTSLPVGVVTLSERHGGHDVTPEAFEGMVREVEGMLGSFDCPEIEVAQTGDFHLIGTSGTVTTLAGVHLDLPRYDRRKVDGIWLSDDEVSAMQAKLLSWDFASRAANPCIGPDRADLVLAGCAILEAIRRRWPSPRMRVADRGLREGLLTDMMADDGVWRRNRNRRGQRVRS
;
A
#
# COMPACT_ATOMS: atom_id res chain seq x y z
N MET A 1 18.02 -39.10 59.46
CA MET A 1 18.02 -37.86 58.68
C MET A 1 16.57 -37.59 58.33
N GLU A 2 16.10 -36.37 58.57
CA GLU A 2 14.69 -36.12 58.90
C GLU A 2 13.83 -35.73 57.70
N ASP A 3 12.53 -35.92 57.88
CA ASP A 3 11.41 -35.40 57.09
C ASP A 3 10.73 -34.29 57.93
N PRO A 4 10.18 -33.23 57.32
CA PRO A 4 8.73 -33.06 57.53
C PRO A 4 7.92 -32.46 56.37
N GLU A 5 6.70 -33.00 56.18
CA GLU A 5 5.60 -32.41 55.40
C GLU A 5 4.84 -31.27 56.13
N GLY A 6 3.98 -30.57 55.37
CA GLY A 6 2.88 -29.71 55.83
C GLY A 6 2.80 -28.42 54.99
N GLY A 7 1.79 -28.13 54.19
CA GLY A 7 0.31 -28.20 54.34
C GLY A 7 -0.24 -26.88 53.75
N ALA A 8 -1.51 -26.67 53.40
CA ALA A 8 -2.71 -27.51 53.40
C ALA A 8 -3.70 -26.99 52.30
N LYS A 9 -4.82 -27.69 52.08
CA LYS A 9 -5.92 -27.25 51.18
C LYS A 9 -7.10 -26.67 51.97
N PRO A 10 -7.80 -25.63 51.49
CA PRO A 10 -9.15 -25.29 51.95
C PRO A 10 -10.18 -26.32 51.48
N GLN A 11 -11.24 -26.53 52.26
CA GLN A 11 -12.34 -27.45 51.94
C GLN A 11 -13.57 -26.72 51.39
N PHE A 12 -14.45 -27.48 50.72
CA PHE A 12 -15.85 -27.09 50.51
C PHE A 12 -16.67 -27.43 51.75
N ASP A 13 -17.68 -26.61 52.02
CA ASP A 13 -18.79 -26.92 52.92
C ASP A 13 -20.11 -26.59 52.20
N GLY A 14 -21.22 -27.25 52.55
CA GLY A 14 -22.49 -26.98 51.84
C GLY A 14 -23.74 -27.75 52.30
N ALA A 15 -24.84 -27.01 52.44
CA ALA A 15 -26.23 -27.45 52.65
C ALA A 15 -27.14 -26.18 52.65
N SER A 16 -28.44 -26.18 52.31
CA SER A 16 -29.26 -27.19 51.61
C SER A 16 -30.59 -26.62 51.08
N ALA A 17 -31.10 -27.25 50.01
CA ALA A 17 -32.52 -27.51 49.68
C ALA A 17 -33.51 -26.37 49.25
N ALA A 18 -34.54 -26.85 48.51
CA ALA A 18 -35.76 -26.19 47.99
C ALA A 18 -35.59 -25.10 46.90
N GLY A 19 -36.33 -25.10 45.78
CA GLY A 19 -37.35 -26.05 45.31
C GLY A 19 -37.75 -25.86 43.83
N ARG A 20 -38.45 -26.85 43.24
CA ARG A 20 -38.85 -26.92 41.81
C ARG A 20 -39.91 -25.87 41.41
N LYS A 21 -39.86 -25.36 40.16
CA LYS A 21 -40.86 -25.65 39.09
C LYS A 21 -40.62 -24.94 37.74
N ASP A 22 -41.31 -25.44 36.71
CA ASP A 22 -41.27 -25.09 35.29
C ASP A 22 -41.96 -23.75 34.92
N GLY A 23 -41.59 -23.11 33.80
CA GLY A 23 -42.26 -21.87 33.34
C GLY A 23 -41.95 -21.39 31.91
N LYS A 24 -42.78 -21.79 30.94
CA LYS A 24 -42.67 -21.52 29.48
C LYS A 24 -42.52 -20.04 29.04
N LYS A 25 -41.74 -19.86 27.96
CA LYS A 25 -41.83 -18.87 26.85
C LYS A 25 -43.00 -17.86 26.84
N SER A 26 -42.70 -16.60 26.50
CA SER A 26 -43.68 -15.64 25.92
C SER A 26 -43.04 -14.67 24.92
N ARG A 27 -43.81 -14.20 23.93
CA ARG A 27 -43.47 -13.15 22.93
C ARG A 27 -44.57 -12.08 22.92
N ARG A 28 -44.23 -10.79 22.97
CA ARG A 28 -45.00 -9.64 22.42
C ARG A 28 -44.09 -8.39 22.44
N ARG A 29 -43.78 -7.69 21.33
CA ARG A 29 -44.58 -6.92 20.33
C ARG A 29 -44.83 -5.45 20.75
N LYS A 30 -44.27 -4.55 19.94
CA LYS A 30 -44.77 -3.22 19.50
C LYS A 30 -45.94 -2.59 20.29
N GLY A 31 -45.68 -1.41 20.87
CA GLY A 31 -46.65 -0.32 21.03
C GLY A 31 -46.25 0.89 20.16
N LYS A 32 -47.21 1.73 19.72
CA LYS A 32 -46.98 2.91 18.87
C LYS A 32 -47.99 4.02 19.19
N ARG A 33 -47.56 5.14 19.78
CA ARG A 33 -48.25 6.45 19.96
C ARG A 33 -47.16 7.51 20.23
N GLY A 34 -47.32 8.80 19.90
CA GLY A 34 -48.34 9.43 19.05
C GLY A 34 -48.76 10.84 19.50
N GLY A 35 -48.07 11.89 19.02
CA GLY A 35 -48.41 13.31 19.27
C GLY A 35 -47.97 13.86 20.65
N GLN A 36 -47.92 15.17 20.90
CA GLN A 36 -47.95 16.33 19.96
C GLN A 36 -47.34 17.58 20.64
N SER A 37 -47.09 18.66 19.88
CA SER A 37 -46.39 19.89 20.31
C SER A 37 -47.19 20.83 21.24
N ARG A 38 -46.50 21.63 22.07
CA ARG A 38 -46.86 23.03 22.40
C ARG A 38 -45.65 23.88 22.84
N ASN A 39 -45.81 25.21 22.82
CA ASN A 39 -44.73 26.22 22.83
C ASN A 39 -44.63 27.06 24.12
N ALA A 40 -43.44 27.65 24.31
CA ALA A 40 -43.13 28.98 24.88
C ALA A 40 -43.41 29.31 26.36
N ALA A 41 -42.39 29.85 27.06
CA ALA A 41 -42.31 31.25 27.56
C ALA A 41 -41.33 31.43 28.75
N HIS A 42 -40.49 32.48 28.71
CA HIS A 42 -39.86 33.11 29.90
C HIS A 42 -40.78 34.22 30.44
N PRO A 43 -40.71 34.60 31.74
CA PRO A 43 -39.74 35.63 32.24
C PRO A 43 -38.69 35.04 33.22
N ALA A 44 -37.55 35.67 33.59
CA ALA A 44 -37.28 36.94 34.30
C ALA A 44 -37.78 36.96 35.76
N SER A 45 -37.11 37.53 36.77
CA SER A 45 -35.74 38.10 36.94
C SER A 45 -35.57 38.58 38.40
N HIS A 46 -34.37 38.60 39.00
CA HIS A 46 -33.97 39.62 40.01
C HIS A 46 -32.49 39.52 40.46
N GLU A 47 -31.78 40.65 40.50
CA GLU A 47 -30.61 40.90 41.37
C GLU A 47 -31.07 41.58 42.68
N PRO A 48 -30.19 41.89 43.66
CA PRO A 48 -29.45 43.18 43.58
C PRO A 48 -28.02 43.26 44.20
N SER A 49 -27.19 44.15 43.62
CA SER A 49 -26.13 44.98 44.27
C SER A 49 -24.86 44.33 44.89
N GLY A 50 -23.69 44.97 44.88
CA GLY A 50 -23.30 46.19 44.15
C GLY A 50 -21.97 46.87 44.59
N GLY A 51 -21.24 47.45 43.63
CA GLY A 51 -20.11 48.40 43.80
C GLY A 51 -18.72 47.82 44.17
N ALA A 52 -17.60 48.55 44.06
CA ALA A 52 -17.25 49.71 43.22
C ALA A 52 -15.72 49.98 43.32
N GLY A 53 -15.01 50.34 42.23
CA GLY A 53 -13.61 50.82 42.31
C GLY A 53 -12.76 50.75 41.02
N GLN A 54 -12.28 51.91 40.55
CA GLN A 54 -11.26 52.10 39.51
C GLN A 54 -10.58 53.48 39.74
N PRO A 55 -9.36 53.78 39.24
CA PRO A 55 -9.01 53.92 37.80
C PRO A 55 -7.76 53.06 37.45
N ALA A 56 -6.80 53.31 36.53
CA ALA A 56 -6.39 54.48 35.72
C ALA A 56 -5.55 54.09 34.47
N ARG A 57 -4.94 55.08 33.80
CA ARG A 57 -3.96 54.99 32.68
C ARG A 57 -2.92 56.13 32.78
N PRO A 58 -1.84 56.13 31.96
CA PRO A 58 -1.81 56.77 30.61
C PRO A 58 -1.45 55.75 29.48
N MET A 59 -1.56 55.95 28.14
CA MET A 59 -1.48 57.10 27.19
C MET A 59 -0.03 57.58 26.90
N GLU A 60 0.40 58.03 25.70
CA GLU A 60 -0.16 58.36 24.35
C GLU A 60 1.02 58.27 23.31
N ASP A 61 0.93 58.24 21.96
CA ASP A 61 -0.11 57.92 20.93
C ASP A 61 0.54 57.75 19.53
N ALA A 62 -0.26 57.43 18.49
CA ALA A 62 -0.17 57.91 17.08
C ALA A 62 1.02 57.49 16.15
N ALA A 63 0.88 57.43 14.81
CA ALA A 63 -0.29 57.29 13.90
C ALA A 63 0.19 57.04 12.44
N GLY A 64 -0.71 56.61 11.52
CA GLY A 64 -0.62 56.99 10.09
C GLY A 64 -0.80 55.90 9.02
N ASN A 65 -1.74 56.14 8.08
CA ASN A 65 -1.95 55.42 6.81
C ASN A 65 -2.61 56.43 5.83
N PRO A 66 -2.30 56.48 4.51
CA PRO A 66 -3.13 55.72 3.55
C PRO A 66 -2.43 55.24 2.24
N ALA A 67 -3.10 54.33 1.55
CA ALA A 67 -2.66 53.70 0.29
C ALA A 67 -2.68 54.61 -0.97
N ARG A 68 -1.97 54.19 -2.03
CA ARG A 68 -2.29 54.59 -3.43
C ARG A 68 -1.89 53.55 -4.50
N LYS A 69 -2.79 53.34 -5.47
CA LYS A 69 -2.57 52.52 -6.68
C LYS A 69 -1.78 53.31 -7.74
N ARG A 70 -0.90 52.66 -8.51
CA ARG A 70 -0.60 53.06 -9.91
C ARG A 70 -0.13 51.90 -10.80
N LYS A 71 -0.30 52.06 -12.12
CA LYS A 71 -0.23 50.98 -13.13
C LYS A 71 0.26 51.54 -14.48
N ARG A 72 1.53 51.31 -14.84
CA ARG A 72 2.16 51.51 -16.18
C ARG A 72 3.61 50.94 -16.16
N ARG A 73 4.32 50.67 -17.27
CA ARG A 73 3.99 50.09 -18.60
C ARG A 73 5.31 49.98 -19.44
N ARG A 74 5.69 48.76 -19.87
CA ARG A 74 6.47 48.43 -21.10
C ARG A 74 7.93 48.95 -21.32
N ARG A 75 8.69 48.11 -22.06
CA ARG A 75 10.04 48.29 -22.66
C ARG A 75 11.20 48.36 -21.63
N GLY A 76 12.32 47.66 -21.78
CA GLY A 76 12.70 46.59 -22.71
C GLY A 76 13.70 47.00 -23.81
N GLY A 77 14.82 46.27 -23.89
CA GLY A 77 15.88 46.39 -24.89
C GLY A 77 17.09 45.53 -24.50
N HIS A 78 17.68 44.80 -25.46
CA HIS A 78 18.99 44.16 -25.32
C HIS A 78 20.11 45.17 -25.65
N GLY A 79 21.33 44.92 -25.16
CA GLY A 79 22.54 45.61 -25.62
C GLY A 79 23.66 45.56 -24.60
N ALA A 80 24.64 44.68 -24.80
CA ALA A 80 25.94 44.74 -24.13
C ALA A 80 26.97 45.35 -25.10
N VAL A 81 28.16 45.72 -24.58
CA VAL A 81 29.51 45.54 -25.18
C VAL A 81 30.52 46.59 -24.63
N GLN A 82 31.59 46.09 -23.97
CA GLN A 82 32.96 46.68 -23.86
C GLN A 82 33.13 48.08 -23.19
N ASP A 83 34.32 48.50 -22.70
CA ASP A 83 35.61 47.81 -22.49
C ASP A 83 36.41 48.43 -21.31
N GLY A 84 37.59 47.86 -21.00
CA GLY A 84 38.75 48.65 -20.59
C GLY A 84 39.03 48.86 -19.08
N SER A 85 39.88 48.00 -18.50
CA SER A 85 40.64 48.29 -17.28
C SER A 85 41.80 49.27 -17.52
N PRO A 86 42.48 49.75 -16.47
CA PRO A 86 43.80 49.16 -16.23
C PRO A 86 44.18 48.94 -14.74
N LEU A 87 45.07 47.96 -14.52
CA LEU A 87 45.90 47.79 -13.32
C LEU A 87 47.28 48.44 -13.54
N PRO A 88 47.98 48.81 -12.45
CA PRO A 88 49.20 48.08 -12.03
C PRO A 88 49.21 47.86 -10.50
N GLN A 89 50.10 47.16 -9.79
CA GLN A 89 51.22 46.19 -10.00
C GLN A 89 51.59 45.68 -8.57
N ALA A 90 52.39 44.66 -8.27
CA ALA A 90 52.74 43.36 -8.89
C ALA A 90 53.69 42.60 -7.93
N MET A 91 54.25 41.46 -8.37
CA MET A 91 55.51 40.82 -7.90
C MET A 91 55.51 39.99 -6.59
N GLU A 92 56.17 38.81 -6.50
CA GLU A 92 56.70 37.90 -7.56
C GLU A 92 57.14 36.48 -7.06
N GLN A 93 57.19 35.51 -8.00
CA GLN A 93 58.11 34.34 -8.14
C GLN A 93 58.27 33.29 -6.98
N THR A 94 58.82 32.06 -7.16
CA THR A 94 59.44 31.27 -8.28
C THR A 94 58.91 29.79 -8.22
N ALA A 95 58.67 29.00 -9.29
CA ALA A 95 59.53 28.36 -10.32
C ALA A 95 60.23 27.03 -9.84
N ALA A 96 60.54 25.97 -10.64
CA ALA A 96 60.47 25.71 -12.10
C ALA A 96 60.56 24.18 -12.51
N ALA A 97 60.23 23.85 -13.79
CA ALA A 97 60.64 22.69 -14.64
C ALA A 97 60.36 21.22 -14.20
N GLY A 98 60.31 20.16 -15.03
CA GLY A 98 60.50 19.89 -16.50
C GLY A 98 60.32 18.35 -16.75
N ASN A 99 60.49 17.66 -17.90
CA ASN A 99 60.73 17.91 -19.35
C ASN A 99 60.50 16.56 -20.14
N ALA A 100 60.87 16.37 -21.42
CA ALA A 100 60.05 16.67 -22.62
C ALA A 100 60.64 16.06 -23.94
N VAL A 101 60.05 14.97 -24.50
CA VAL A 101 60.43 14.31 -25.80
C VAL A 101 59.14 13.82 -26.49
N ARG A 102 58.71 14.25 -27.71
CA ARG A 102 59.18 13.99 -29.11
C ARG A 102 59.12 12.50 -29.52
N ALA A 103 58.89 12.06 -30.77
CA ALA A 103 58.61 12.67 -32.10
C ALA A 103 58.07 11.55 -33.05
N ASP A 104 57.58 11.72 -34.29
CA ASP A 104 56.84 12.75 -35.06
C ASP A 104 56.38 12.07 -36.40
N GLY A 105 55.46 12.63 -37.22
CA GLY A 105 55.05 11.98 -38.49
C GLY A 105 53.96 12.67 -39.35
N ASP A 106 54.16 12.68 -40.67
CA ASP A 106 53.52 13.57 -41.66
C ASP A 106 52.32 12.98 -42.46
N SER A 107 51.58 13.86 -43.14
CA SER A 107 50.75 13.65 -44.34
C SER A 107 49.33 13.03 -44.26
N ALA A 108 48.48 13.47 -45.20
CA ALA A 108 47.12 13.01 -45.50
C ALA A 108 46.86 13.29 -47.01
N PRO A 109 45.66 13.08 -47.61
CA PRO A 109 44.49 12.29 -47.20
C PRO A 109 44.04 11.26 -48.28
N SER A 110 43.07 10.38 -48.00
CA SER A 110 42.37 9.64 -49.07
C SER A 110 40.93 9.20 -48.73
N ARG A 111 40.05 9.23 -49.73
CA ARG A 111 38.64 8.81 -49.65
C ARG A 111 38.45 7.39 -50.21
N ARG A 112 37.61 6.54 -49.57
CA ARG A 112 36.51 5.85 -50.28
C ARG A 112 35.54 5.06 -49.39
N ASN A 113 34.27 5.05 -49.81
CA ASN A 113 33.19 4.19 -49.29
C ASN A 113 33.49 2.70 -49.46
N ARG A 114 33.09 1.87 -48.49
CA ARG A 114 32.62 0.49 -48.75
C ARG A 114 31.64 -0.01 -47.68
N ARG A 115 30.36 -0.16 -48.07
CA ARG A 115 29.38 -0.98 -47.33
C ARG A 115 29.76 -2.47 -47.44
N LYS A 116 29.67 -3.24 -46.36
CA LYS A 116 29.28 -4.67 -46.38
C LYS A 116 28.89 -5.18 -44.98
N HIS A 117 28.02 -6.20 -44.93
CA HIS A 117 27.57 -6.82 -43.68
C HIS A 117 28.63 -7.73 -43.03
N ARG A 118 28.72 -7.71 -41.69
CA ARG A 118 28.61 -8.92 -40.83
C ARG A 118 28.65 -8.57 -39.33
N GLY A 119 28.06 -9.43 -38.48
CA GLY A 119 28.66 -9.74 -37.18
C GLY A 119 27.93 -9.33 -35.88
N LYS A 120 27.17 -10.28 -35.32
CA LYS A 120 27.12 -10.67 -33.89
C LYS A 120 27.23 -9.59 -32.79
N ARG A 121 26.10 -9.32 -32.13
CA ARG A 121 25.91 -9.31 -30.66
C ARG A 121 24.59 -10.06 -30.39
N GLY A 122 24.33 -10.77 -29.30
CA GLY A 122 25.09 -11.02 -28.07
C GLY A 122 24.08 -11.36 -26.97
N LEU A 123 23.83 -12.65 -26.70
CA LEU A 123 22.72 -13.11 -25.84
C LEU A 123 23.22 -13.68 -24.50
N GLN A 124 22.90 -12.99 -23.41
CA GLN A 124 22.97 -13.41 -22.01
C GLN A 124 21.90 -12.59 -21.24
N GLY A 125 21.18 -13.12 -20.25
CA GLY A 125 21.08 -14.50 -19.78
C GLY A 125 19.72 -14.78 -19.11
N ARG A 126 19.44 -16.06 -18.82
CA ARG A 126 18.28 -16.51 -18.01
C ARG A 126 18.81 -17.19 -16.74
N PRO A 127 18.14 -17.07 -15.58
CA PRO A 127 18.41 -17.93 -14.43
C PRO A 127 18.22 -19.42 -14.76
N LEU A 128 18.97 -20.28 -14.06
CA LEU A 128 18.96 -21.73 -14.23
C LEU A 128 18.23 -22.41 -13.06
N ILE A 129 17.57 -23.54 -13.32
CA ILE A 129 16.94 -24.40 -12.30
C ILE A 129 17.90 -25.58 -12.02
N PRO A 130 18.15 -25.97 -10.75
CA PRO A 130 18.98 -27.13 -10.42
C PRO A 130 18.37 -28.45 -10.95
N ALA A 131 19.21 -29.34 -11.47
CA ALA A 131 18.80 -30.66 -11.93
C ALA A 131 18.79 -31.69 -10.79
N LYS A 132 17.84 -32.65 -10.82
CA LYS A 132 17.88 -33.87 -10.01
C LYS A 132 18.55 -35.02 -10.77
N PRO A 133 19.28 -35.93 -10.10
CA PRO A 133 19.89 -37.11 -10.73
C PRO A 133 18.84 -38.15 -11.15
N SER A 134 19.18 -38.99 -12.12
CA SER A 134 18.31 -39.98 -12.76
C SER A 134 18.67 -41.42 -12.39
N GLY A 135 17.68 -42.27 -12.10
CA GLY A 135 17.89 -43.72 -11.98
C GLY A 135 16.60 -44.53 -11.82
N ALA A 136 16.44 -45.57 -12.65
CA ALA A 136 15.40 -46.61 -12.59
C ALA A 136 13.93 -46.17 -12.90
N PRO A 137 13.02 -47.08 -13.31
CA PRO A 137 11.96 -46.73 -14.26
C PRO A 137 10.56 -46.54 -13.63
N GLN A 138 9.79 -45.60 -14.20
CA GLN A 138 8.35 -45.46 -13.97
C GLN A 138 7.56 -45.92 -15.19
N GLN A 139 7.20 -47.22 -15.25
CA GLN A 139 6.28 -47.73 -16.30
C GLN A 139 5.14 -48.64 -15.78
N GLU A 140 4.91 -48.68 -14.46
CA GLU A 140 3.78 -49.43 -13.87
C GLU A 140 2.76 -48.51 -13.15
N ARG A 141 3.19 -47.38 -12.58
CA ARG A 141 2.35 -46.43 -11.81
C ARG A 141 1.46 -45.52 -12.68
N ARG A 142 0.90 -46.06 -13.77
CA ARG A 142 -0.12 -45.42 -14.62
C ARG A 142 -1.33 -46.30 -14.91
N ALA A 143 -1.37 -47.53 -14.39
CA ALA A 143 -2.54 -48.40 -14.48
C ALA A 143 -3.57 -48.14 -13.36
N GLU A 144 -3.11 -47.86 -12.13
CA GLU A 144 -3.97 -47.86 -10.94
C GLU A 144 -4.83 -46.58 -10.79
N GLU A 145 -4.30 -45.39 -11.13
CA GLU A 145 -5.07 -44.13 -11.07
C GLU A 145 -6.26 -44.08 -12.07
N ALA A 146 -6.29 -44.97 -13.07
CA ALA A 146 -7.37 -45.03 -14.05
C ALA A 146 -8.63 -45.76 -13.52
N VAL A 147 -8.47 -46.68 -12.57
CA VAL A 147 -9.57 -47.54 -12.08
C VAL A 147 -10.44 -46.81 -11.05
N LEU A 148 -9.82 -46.07 -10.12
CA LEU A 148 -10.49 -45.35 -9.02
C LEU A 148 -11.33 -44.14 -9.45
N ARG A 149 -11.49 -43.86 -10.75
CA ARG A 149 -12.34 -42.78 -11.29
C ARG A 149 -13.64 -43.24 -11.96
N VAL A 150 -13.93 -44.54 -11.98
CA VAL A 150 -15.15 -45.08 -12.60
C VAL A 150 -16.25 -45.38 -11.58
N GLU A 151 -15.91 -45.92 -10.40
CA GLU A 151 -16.91 -46.46 -9.46
C GLU A 151 -17.66 -45.42 -8.61
N LEU A 152 -17.20 -44.17 -8.55
CA LEU A 152 -17.89 -43.11 -7.77
C LEU A 152 -18.90 -42.29 -8.61
N ARG A 153 -19.69 -42.96 -9.44
CA ARG A 153 -20.75 -42.30 -10.23
C ARG A 153 -22.06 -43.07 -10.43
N GLU A 154 -22.19 -44.30 -9.90
CA GLU A 154 -23.39 -45.14 -10.08
C GLU A 154 -24.22 -45.39 -8.81
N THR A 155 -24.07 -44.55 -7.77
CA THR A 155 -24.94 -44.58 -6.58
C THR A 155 -25.51 -43.20 -6.23
N LEU A 156 -26.55 -42.78 -6.97
CA LEU A 156 -27.62 -41.86 -6.51
C LEU A 156 -28.65 -41.63 -7.64
N ASN A 157 -29.50 -42.62 -7.90
CA ASN A 157 -30.65 -42.46 -8.80
C ASN A 157 -31.79 -43.40 -8.40
N GLY A 158 -32.83 -42.90 -7.74
CA GLY A 158 -33.92 -43.73 -7.24
C GLY A 158 -35.05 -42.93 -6.58
N ALA A 159 -36.28 -43.12 -7.09
CA ALA A 159 -37.54 -42.46 -6.71
C ALA A 159 -37.57 -40.92 -6.88
N SER A 160 -38.67 -40.30 -7.33
CA SER A 160 -40.04 -40.78 -7.50
C SER A 160 -40.72 -40.17 -8.75
N ALA A 161 -41.73 -40.85 -9.29
CA ALA A 161 -42.49 -40.40 -10.45
C ALA A 161 -43.88 -39.86 -10.05
N SER A 162 -44.33 -38.78 -10.69
CA SER A 162 -45.74 -38.35 -10.66
C SER A 162 -46.12 -37.65 -11.96
N ARG A 163 -47.19 -38.13 -12.61
CA ARG A 163 -47.74 -37.53 -13.85
C ARG A 163 -48.73 -36.42 -13.51
N ARG A 164 -48.71 -35.31 -14.28
CA ARG A 164 -49.95 -34.59 -14.68
C ARG A 164 -49.74 -33.64 -15.87
N THR A 165 -50.35 -34.03 -17.00
CA THR A 165 -51.12 -33.19 -17.97
C THR A 165 -50.66 -31.77 -18.32
N ARG A 166 -50.39 -31.57 -19.62
CA ARG A 166 -50.56 -30.28 -20.35
C ARG A 166 -52.02 -29.79 -20.28
N PRO A 167 -52.28 -28.51 -20.61
CA PRO A 167 -52.86 -28.22 -21.93
C PRO A 167 -52.06 -27.20 -22.76
N GLU A 168 -52.48 -26.98 -24.01
CA GLU A 168 -51.95 -26.00 -24.97
C GLU A 168 -53.06 -25.01 -25.37
N SER A 169 -52.74 -23.74 -25.61
CA SER A 169 -53.47 -22.84 -26.54
C SER A 169 -52.82 -21.43 -26.67
N ASP A 170 -52.21 -21.20 -27.84
CA ASP A 170 -52.37 -20.05 -28.75
C ASP A 170 -52.02 -18.57 -28.44
N SER A 171 -51.60 -17.94 -29.55
CA SER A 171 -51.77 -16.53 -29.97
C SER A 171 -50.72 -15.45 -29.61
N HIS A 172 -49.73 -15.36 -30.51
CA HIS A 172 -49.19 -14.15 -31.17
C HIS A 172 -49.38 -12.74 -30.53
N SER A 173 -48.27 -11.99 -30.38
CA SER A 173 -47.85 -10.93 -31.33
C SER A 173 -46.79 -9.96 -30.74
N GLY A 174 -46.19 -9.11 -31.58
CA GLY A 174 -45.51 -7.87 -31.14
C GLY A 174 -43.98 -7.92 -30.97
N HIS A 175 -43.24 -7.61 -32.04
CA HIS A 175 -41.83 -7.22 -31.92
C HIS A 175 -41.70 -5.76 -31.45
N GLN A 176 -40.90 -5.53 -30.42
CA GLN A 176 -39.99 -4.37 -30.40
C GLN A 176 -38.73 -4.73 -29.58
N GLY A 177 -37.56 -4.41 -30.12
CA GLY A 177 -36.30 -4.98 -29.67
C GLY A 177 -35.55 -4.07 -28.69
N ASP A 178 -35.50 -4.47 -27.42
CA ASP A 178 -34.51 -3.94 -26.49
C ASP A 178 -33.19 -4.73 -26.63
N ARG A 179 -32.10 -4.05 -26.98
CA ARG A 179 -30.78 -4.68 -27.17
C ARG A 179 -30.00 -4.57 -25.86
N PRO A 180 -29.66 -5.69 -25.18
CA PRO A 180 -28.83 -5.62 -23.99
C PRO A 180 -27.49 -4.95 -24.32
N ALA A 181 -27.12 -3.97 -23.50
CA ALA A 181 -26.02 -3.04 -23.79
C ALA A 181 -24.65 -3.71 -23.66
N GLY A 182 -24.19 -4.35 -24.74
CA GLY A 182 -22.80 -4.74 -24.95
C GLY A 182 -22.26 -5.72 -23.92
N GLU A 183 -22.66 -6.99 -24.01
CA GLU A 183 -21.98 -8.09 -23.31
C GLU A 183 -20.49 -8.10 -23.64
N HIS A 184 -19.69 -7.56 -22.73
CA HIS A 184 -18.24 -7.70 -22.76
C HIS A 184 -17.88 -9.13 -22.35
N ALA A 185 -18.01 -10.05 -23.31
CA ALA A 185 -17.66 -11.48 -23.21
C ALA A 185 -16.13 -11.70 -23.09
N TRP A 186 -15.55 -11.14 -22.04
CA TRP A 186 -14.39 -11.70 -21.39
C TRP A 186 -14.86 -12.94 -20.62
N PRO A 187 -14.17 -14.10 -20.68
CA PRO A 187 -14.36 -15.12 -19.66
C PRO A 187 -14.11 -14.52 -18.26
N GLU A 188 -14.69 -15.11 -17.22
CA GLU A 188 -14.53 -14.63 -15.83
C GLU A 188 -13.14 -15.00 -15.25
N GLU A 189 -12.10 -14.54 -15.92
CA GLU A 189 -10.69 -14.74 -15.56
C GLU A 189 -10.35 -13.93 -14.31
N LEU A 190 -10.63 -14.51 -13.15
CA LEU A 190 -10.25 -13.96 -11.87
C LEU A 190 -8.76 -14.16 -11.61
N TYR A 191 -8.09 -13.10 -11.19
CA TYR A 191 -6.72 -13.13 -10.69
C TYR A 191 -6.75 -12.87 -9.18
N ALA A 192 -5.81 -13.46 -8.45
CA ALA A 192 -5.70 -13.24 -7.00
C ALA A 192 -4.27 -12.87 -6.58
N ALA A 193 -4.16 -11.84 -5.74
CA ALA A 193 -2.90 -11.46 -5.10
C ALA A 193 -3.07 -11.47 -3.58
N LEU A 194 -2.15 -12.12 -2.87
CA LEU A 194 -2.11 -12.17 -1.41
C LEU A 194 -0.78 -11.59 -0.93
N ASP A 195 -0.84 -10.66 0.04
CA ASP A 195 0.34 -10.21 0.80
C ASP A 195 0.25 -10.69 2.26
N LEU A 196 1.39 -11.19 2.76
CA LEU A 196 1.62 -11.51 4.17
C LEU A 196 2.81 -10.67 4.65
N GLY A 197 2.51 -9.44 5.06
CA GLY A 197 3.49 -8.52 5.63
C GLY A 197 3.54 -8.58 7.16
N THR A 198 4.56 -7.95 7.74
CA THR A 198 4.86 -7.93 9.19
C THR A 198 3.68 -7.60 10.10
N ASN A 199 2.73 -6.78 9.64
CA ASN A 199 1.56 -6.36 10.43
C ASN A 199 0.24 -7.02 9.97
N ASN A 200 0.08 -7.28 8.67
CA ASN A 200 -1.24 -7.50 8.05
C ASN A 200 -1.16 -8.62 7.01
N CYS A 201 -2.12 -9.56 7.05
CA CYS A 201 -2.40 -10.47 5.95
C CYS A 201 -3.53 -9.89 5.09
N ARG A 202 -3.38 -9.88 3.77
CA ARG A 202 -4.36 -9.30 2.83
C ARG A 202 -4.50 -10.15 1.58
N LEU A 203 -5.71 -10.28 1.07
CA LEU A 203 -6.02 -10.94 -0.21
C LEU A 203 -6.90 -10.01 -1.05
N LEU A 204 -6.61 -9.96 -2.35
CA LEU A 204 -7.39 -9.23 -3.34
C LEU A 204 -7.65 -10.12 -4.55
N ILE A 205 -8.93 -10.32 -4.87
CA ILE A 205 -9.37 -11.08 -6.05
C ILE A 205 -10.03 -10.11 -7.01
N ALA A 206 -9.57 -10.08 -8.26
CA ALA A 206 -9.97 -9.08 -9.24
C ALA A 206 -10.15 -9.65 -10.66
N GLN A 207 -11.01 -9.02 -11.44
CA GLN A 207 -11.27 -9.33 -12.84
C GLN A 207 -10.71 -8.19 -13.72
N PRO A 208 -9.94 -8.47 -14.79
CA PRO A 208 -9.50 -7.43 -15.72
C PRO A 208 -10.69 -6.76 -16.43
N THR A 209 -10.54 -5.47 -16.77
CA THR A 209 -11.62 -4.69 -17.42
C THR A 209 -11.10 -3.90 -18.63
N ARG A 210 -10.91 -2.58 -18.50
CA ARG A 210 -10.28 -1.73 -19.52
C ARG A 210 -8.75 -1.89 -19.45
N PRO A 211 -7.98 -1.53 -20.50
CA PRO A 211 -6.53 -1.62 -20.48
C PRO A 211 -5.90 -0.93 -19.25
N GLY A 212 -5.12 -1.69 -18.47
CA GLY A 212 -4.51 -1.22 -17.22
C GLY A 212 -5.50 -1.02 -16.06
N GLN A 213 -6.70 -1.62 -16.11
CA GLN A 213 -7.74 -1.53 -15.08
C GLN A 213 -8.35 -2.89 -14.77
N PHE A 214 -8.70 -3.11 -13.51
CA PHE A 214 -9.44 -4.27 -13.02
C PHE A 214 -10.56 -3.85 -12.06
N ARG A 215 -11.56 -4.72 -11.90
CA ARG A 215 -12.63 -4.61 -10.89
C ARG A 215 -12.29 -5.57 -9.76
N VAL A 216 -12.28 -5.08 -8.52
CA VAL A 216 -12.21 -5.94 -7.33
C VAL A 216 -13.51 -6.73 -7.21
N VAL A 217 -13.38 -8.05 -7.05
CA VAL A 217 -14.49 -9.01 -6.94
C VAL A 217 -14.60 -9.56 -5.52
N ASP A 218 -13.46 -9.74 -4.84
CA ASP A 218 -13.40 -10.11 -3.42
C ASP A 218 -12.16 -9.47 -2.78
N ALA A 219 -12.22 -9.23 -1.48
CA ALA A 219 -11.11 -8.72 -0.69
C ALA A 219 -11.16 -9.28 0.74
N PHE A 220 -9.99 -9.37 1.36
CA PHE A 220 -9.81 -9.69 2.77
C PHE A 220 -8.59 -8.92 3.29
N SER A 221 -8.67 -8.48 4.54
CA SER A 221 -7.57 -7.86 5.27
C SER A 221 -7.76 -8.18 6.74
N ARG A 222 -6.73 -8.69 7.40
CA ARG A 222 -6.71 -8.90 8.85
C ARG A 222 -5.35 -8.53 9.41
N ILE A 223 -5.36 -7.76 10.49
CA ILE A 223 -4.15 -7.48 11.28
C ILE A 223 -3.77 -8.80 11.96
N VAL A 224 -2.50 -9.17 11.83
CA VAL A 224 -1.95 -10.44 12.35
C VAL A 224 -0.73 -10.22 13.24
N ARG A 225 -0.05 -9.05 13.12
CA ARG A 225 1.20 -8.72 13.82
C ARG A 225 2.22 -9.86 13.76
N LEU A 226 2.46 -10.38 12.56
CA LEU A 226 3.32 -11.54 12.32
C LEU A 226 4.78 -11.34 12.82
N GLY A 227 5.28 -10.10 12.74
CA GLY A 227 6.63 -9.75 13.21
C GLY A 227 6.66 -8.99 14.54
N GLU A 228 5.68 -9.18 15.43
CA GLU A 228 5.80 -8.64 16.80
C GLU A 228 6.91 -9.37 17.58
N GLY A 229 7.75 -8.63 18.31
CA GLY A 229 8.91 -9.15 19.02
C GLY A 229 10.04 -9.68 18.13
N LEU A 230 9.87 -9.69 16.80
CA LEU A 230 10.83 -10.24 15.85
C LEU A 230 12.18 -9.51 15.88
N ALA A 231 12.16 -8.19 16.07
CA ALA A 231 13.37 -7.37 16.17
C ALA A 231 14.24 -7.70 17.39
N ALA A 232 13.64 -8.23 18.46
CA ALA A 232 14.35 -8.61 19.69
C ALA A 232 14.71 -10.10 19.75
N SER A 233 13.91 -10.98 19.13
CA SER A 233 14.05 -12.44 19.22
C SER A 233 14.71 -13.09 17.99
N GLY A 234 14.69 -12.43 16.83
CA GLY A 234 15.08 -13.01 15.54
C GLY A 234 14.15 -14.12 15.03
N ARG A 235 12.98 -14.33 15.66
CA ARG A 235 12.03 -15.41 15.35
C ARG A 235 10.58 -14.91 15.34
N LEU A 236 9.73 -15.58 14.56
CA LEU A 236 8.28 -15.44 14.66
C LEU A 236 7.80 -16.18 15.92
N SER A 237 6.93 -15.57 16.72
CA SER A 237 6.28 -16.22 17.88
C SER A 237 5.16 -17.17 17.43
N ASP A 238 4.88 -18.19 18.23
CA ASP A 238 3.83 -19.17 17.92
C ASP A 238 2.43 -18.52 17.87
N GLU A 239 2.17 -17.54 18.74
CA GLU A 239 0.92 -16.76 18.75
C GLU A 239 0.76 -15.96 17.45
N ALA A 240 1.83 -15.34 16.95
CA ALA A 240 1.80 -14.57 15.71
C ALA A 240 1.65 -15.48 14.49
N MET A 241 2.31 -16.65 14.50
CA MET A 241 2.16 -17.68 13.47
C MET A 241 0.73 -18.24 13.42
N GLU A 242 0.10 -18.57 14.55
CA GLU A 242 -1.29 -19.06 14.57
C GLU A 242 -2.28 -18.02 14.05
N ARG A 243 -2.17 -16.74 14.48
CA ARG A 243 -3.04 -15.66 13.99
C ARG A 243 -2.87 -15.43 12.48
N ALA A 244 -1.67 -15.64 11.95
CA ALA A 244 -1.42 -15.58 10.50
C ALA A 244 -2.00 -16.80 9.78
N ILE A 245 -1.78 -18.03 10.27
CA ILE A 245 -2.32 -19.27 9.68
C ILE A 245 -3.85 -19.22 9.65
N GLU A 246 -4.50 -18.78 10.72
CA GLU A 246 -5.97 -18.67 10.78
C GLU A 246 -6.51 -17.61 9.80
N ALA A 247 -5.76 -16.51 9.55
CA ALA A 247 -6.08 -15.58 8.46
C ALA A 247 -5.91 -16.23 7.07
N LEU A 248 -4.86 -17.03 6.88
CA LEU A 248 -4.57 -17.73 5.64
C LEU A 248 -5.58 -18.86 5.35
N ARG A 249 -6.14 -19.53 6.37
CA ARG A 249 -7.27 -20.47 6.24
C ARG A 249 -8.53 -19.79 5.67
N ILE A 250 -8.78 -18.51 6.01
CA ILE A 250 -9.85 -17.69 5.42
C ILE A 250 -9.53 -17.34 3.95
N CYS A 251 -8.29 -16.93 3.66
CA CYS A 251 -7.83 -16.67 2.29
C CYS A 251 -7.95 -17.90 1.39
N ALA A 252 -7.47 -19.07 1.84
CA ALA A 252 -7.58 -20.34 1.12
C ALA A 252 -9.03 -20.70 0.80
N SER A 253 -9.95 -20.46 1.74
CA SER A 253 -11.38 -20.71 1.53
C SER A 253 -12.00 -19.73 0.52
N LYS A 254 -11.58 -18.46 0.49
CA LYS A 254 -11.97 -17.50 -0.56
C LYS A 254 -11.42 -17.84 -1.94
N LEU A 255 -10.22 -18.42 -2.00
CA LEU A 255 -9.58 -18.87 -3.25
C LEU A 255 -10.25 -20.14 -3.80
N ARG A 256 -10.43 -21.18 -2.97
CA ARG A 256 -11.08 -22.45 -3.37
C ARG A 256 -12.49 -22.28 -3.92
N ASN A 257 -13.24 -21.30 -3.42
CA ASN A 257 -14.62 -21.03 -3.84
C ASN A 257 -14.74 -20.26 -5.18
N ARG A 258 -13.65 -20.09 -5.94
CA ARG A 258 -13.61 -19.28 -7.16
C ARG A 258 -12.70 -19.90 -8.23
N GLN A 259 -13.06 -19.72 -9.51
CA GLN A 259 -12.19 -20.12 -10.63
C GLN A 259 -11.10 -19.05 -10.85
N ILE A 260 -10.02 -19.16 -10.08
CA ILE A 260 -8.85 -18.28 -10.20
C ILE A 260 -7.96 -18.77 -11.36
N ARG A 261 -7.81 -17.94 -12.40
CA ARG A 261 -6.96 -18.23 -13.57
C ARG A 261 -5.47 -18.27 -13.21
N ARG A 262 -5.01 -17.30 -12.40
CA ARG A 262 -3.62 -17.16 -11.96
C ARG A 262 -3.59 -16.43 -10.62
N MET A 263 -2.72 -16.85 -9.71
CA MET A 263 -2.48 -16.17 -8.45
C MET A 263 -0.99 -16.02 -8.16
N ARG A 264 -0.66 -15.06 -7.31
CA ARG A 264 0.64 -14.97 -6.60
C ARG A 264 0.37 -14.65 -5.14
N LEU A 265 1.01 -15.40 -4.25
CA LEU A 265 0.87 -15.28 -2.81
C LEU A 265 2.27 -15.00 -2.27
N ILE A 266 2.48 -13.86 -1.63
CA ILE A 266 3.82 -13.42 -1.22
C ILE A 266 3.90 -13.24 0.31
N ALA A 267 5.07 -13.53 0.85
CA ALA A 267 5.50 -13.13 2.18
C ALA A 267 6.64 -12.09 2.07
N THR A 268 6.71 -11.16 3.03
CA THR A 268 7.70 -10.07 2.99
C THR A 268 8.56 -9.99 4.26
N GLU A 269 8.94 -8.80 4.74
CA GLU A 269 10.06 -8.57 5.67
C GLU A 269 10.06 -9.50 6.91
N ALA A 270 8.90 -9.80 7.51
CA ALA A 270 8.86 -10.68 8.68
C ALA A 270 9.36 -12.11 8.42
N CYS A 271 8.87 -12.78 7.36
CA CYS A 271 9.36 -14.11 6.99
C CYS A 271 10.80 -14.07 6.44
N ARG A 272 11.17 -12.96 5.80
CA ARG A 272 12.51 -12.69 5.25
C ARG A 272 13.58 -12.45 6.33
N GLN A 273 13.19 -11.92 7.49
CA GLN A 273 14.06 -11.62 8.62
C GLN A 273 14.15 -12.78 9.64
N ALA A 274 13.07 -13.54 9.82
CA ALA A 274 12.99 -14.54 10.88
C ALA A 274 13.76 -15.84 10.57
N VAL A 275 14.50 -16.33 11.55
CA VAL A 275 15.26 -17.60 11.45
C VAL A 275 14.33 -18.82 11.21
N ASN A 276 13.06 -18.75 11.63
CA ASN A 276 12.01 -19.74 11.37
C ASN A 276 11.02 -19.34 10.26
N GLY A 277 11.39 -18.40 9.37
CA GLY A 277 10.53 -17.93 8.29
C GLY A 277 10.11 -19.04 7.32
N GLU A 278 11.07 -19.86 6.87
CA GLU A 278 10.80 -21.01 5.97
C GLU A 278 10.02 -22.13 6.67
N ASP A 279 10.33 -22.45 7.94
CA ASP A 279 9.59 -23.43 8.75
C ASP A 279 8.10 -23.05 8.83
N PHE A 280 7.84 -21.75 9.07
CA PHE A 280 6.50 -21.19 9.10
C PHE A 280 5.78 -21.28 7.75
N LEU A 281 6.47 -21.02 6.63
CA LEU A 281 5.86 -21.21 5.30
C LEU A 281 5.57 -22.68 5.01
N GLY A 282 6.42 -23.61 5.47
CA GLY A 282 6.15 -25.05 5.45
C GLY A 282 4.87 -25.42 6.20
N ARG A 283 4.65 -24.82 7.39
CA ARG A 283 3.37 -24.94 8.13
C ARG A 283 2.19 -24.35 7.35
N VAL A 284 2.34 -23.17 6.76
CA VAL A 284 1.27 -22.54 5.96
C VAL A 284 0.85 -23.43 4.79
N VAL A 285 1.79 -24.06 4.09
CA VAL A 285 1.49 -25.04 3.02
C VAL A 285 0.73 -26.23 3.60
N ALA A 286 1.24 -26.86 4.67
CA ALA A 286 0.62 -28.05 5.27
C ALA A 286 -0.80 -27.80 5.82
N GLU A 287 -1.03 -26.64 6.44
CA GLU A 287 -2.27 -26.33 7.17
C GLU A 287 -3.32 -25.57 6.33
N THR A 288 -2.94 -25.00 5.18
CA THR A 288 -3.86 -24.19 4.36
C THR A 288 -3.89 -24.57 2.87
N GLY A 289 -2.85 -25.24 2.37
CA GLY A 289 -2.64 -25.51 0.95
C GLY A 289 -2.23 -24.29 0.13
N LEU A 290 -1.69 -23.24 0.78
CA LEU A 290 -1.20 -22.03 0.12
C LEU A 290 0.33 -22.02 0.06
N GLU A 291 0.87 -22.10 -1.15
CA GLU A 291 2.29 -21.89 -1.43
C GLU A 291 2.56 -20.37 -1.52
N LEU A 292 3.32 -19.83 -0.57
CA LEU A 292 3.74 -18.42 -0.53
C LEU A 292 5.23 -18.33 -0.90
N GLU A 293 5.59 -17.35 -1.73
CA GLU A 293 6.99 -17.03 -2.04
C GLU A 293 7.49 -15.87 -1.17
N ILE A 294 8.68 -15.98 -0.55
CA ILE A 294 9.35 -14.82 0.05
C ILE A 294 9.94 -13.99 -1.10
N ILE A 295 9.51 -12.73 -1.24
CA ILE A 295 10.08 -11.81 -2.24
C ILE A 295 11.27 -11.03 -1.67
N ASP A 296 12.18 -10.61 -2.54
CA ASP A 296 13.22 -9.65 -2.18
C ASP A 296 12.70 -8.20 -2.11
N ARG A 297 13.50 -7.33 -1.48
CA ARG A 297 13.17 -5.91 -1.26
C ARG A 297 13.12 -5.08 -2.57
N GLU A 298 13.84 -5.48 -3.61
CA GLU A 298 13.73 -4.84 -4.93
C GLU A 298 12.36 -5.13 -5.54
N THR A 299 11.96 -6.41 -5.55
CA THR A 299 10.66 -6.88 -6.04
C THR A 299 9.53 -6.20 -5.29
N GLU A 300 9.64 -6.02 -3.97
CA GLU A 300 8.68 -5.32 -3.13
C GLU A 300 8.51 -3.85 -3.57
N ALA A 301 9.61 -3.10 -3.67
CA ALA A 301 9.61 -1.72 -4.15
C ALA A 301 9.06 -1.60 -5.60
N ARG A 302 9.46 -2.49 -6.50
CA ARG A 302 8.99 -2.49 -7.90
C ARG A 302 7.51 -2.82 -8.02
N LEU A 303 6.96 -3.71 -7.18
CA LEU A 303 5.54 -4.02 -7.12
C LEU A 303 4.71 -2.86 -6.56
N ALA A 304 5.19 -2.15 -5.54
CA ALA A 304 4.55 -0.93 -5.04
C ALA A 304 4.42 0.13 -6.14
N VAL A 305 5.48 0.33 -6.94
CA VAL A 305 5.48 1.21 -8.12
C VAL A 305 4.52 0.72 -9.22
N SER A 306 4.47 -0.59 -9.52
CA SER A 306 3.49 -1.17 -10.45
C SER A 306 2.04 -0.88 -10.00
N GLY A 307 1.72 -1.08 -8.71
CA GLY A 307 0.37 -0.86 -8.16
C GLY A 307 -0.08 0.59 -8.18
N CYS A 308 0.83 1.53 -7.90
CA CYS A 308 0.55 2.96 -7.91
C CYS A 308 0.57 3.60 -9.31
N SER A 309 1.00 2.87 -10.35
CA SER A 309 1.25 3.41 -11.70
C SER A 309 0.09 4.25 -12.29
N SER A 310 -1.14 3.85 -12.00
CA SER A 310 -2.38 4.53 -12.41
C SER A 310 -2.65 5.88 -11.75
N LEU A 311 -1.92 6.25 -10.69
CA LEU A 311 -2.06 7.51 -9.96
C LEU A 311 -1.07 8.60 -10.44
N VAL A 312 -0.05 8.23 -11.23
CA VAL A 312 0.93 9.18 -11.78
C VAL A 312 0.35 9.91 -12.99
N GLY A 313 0.29 11.24 -12.91
CA GLY A 313 -0.25 12.10 -13.98
C GLY A 313 0.64 12.14 -15.23
N ARG A 314 0.05 12.48 -16.38
CA ARG A 314 0.78 12.55 -17.67
C ARG A 314 1.86 13.63 -17.71
N GLU A 315 1.67 14.74 -17.02
CA GLU A 315 2.65 15.84 -16.96
C GLU A 315 3.74 15.60 -15.90
N THR A 316 3.60 14.56 -15.07
CA THR A 316 4.58 14.23 -14.02
C THR A 316 5.93 13.88 -14.63
N ARG A 317 7.01 14.48 -14.13
CA ARG A 317 8.40 14.19 -14.53
C ARG A 317 9.20 13.50 -13.43
N SER A 318 8.86 13.71 -12.16
CA SER A 318 9.51 13.03 -11.04
C SER A 318 8.50 12.63 -9.98
N VAL A 319 8.74 11.49 -9.32
CA VAL A 319 7.98 11.00 -8.16
C VAL A 319 8.94 10.35 -7.19
N VAL A 320 8.82 10.64 -5.89
CA VAL A 320 9.27 9.71 -4.84
C VAL A 320 8.04 8.93 -4.40
N LEU A 321 8.06 7.63 -4.68
CA LEU A 321 7.06 6.70 -4.17
C LEU A 321 7.60 6.04 -2.92
N PHE A 322 6.76 5.84 -1.91
CA PHE A 322 7.12 5.06 -0.73
C PHE A 322 5.97 4.19 -0.23
N ASP A 323 6.30 2.99 0.23
CA ASP A 323 5.43 2.08 0.96
C ASP A 323 5.90 2.03 2.42
N ILE A 324 5.06 2.42 3.37
CA ILE A 324 5.39 2.32 4.80
C ILE A 324 4.81 1.00 5.32
N GLY A 325 5.68 -0.01 5.39
CA GLY A 325 5.37 -1.36 5.83
C GLY A 325 5.32 -1.50 7.35
N GLY A 326 5.24 -2.76 7.81
CA GLY A 326 5.32 -3.08 9.23
C GLY A 326 6.75 -3.25 9.73
N GLY A 327 7.60 -3.95 8.98
CA GLY A 327 9.00 -4.21 9.32
C GLY A 327 10.01 -3.37 8.52
N SER A 328 9.73 -3.14 7.23
CA SER A 328 10.51 -2.31 6.32
C SER A 328 9.69 -1.12 5.78
N SER A 329 10.37 -0.20 5.09
CA SER A 329 9.75 0.86 4.30
C SER A 329 10.51 1.02 2.97
N GLU A 330 9.84 0.72 1.86
CA GLU A 330 10.39 0.78 0.51
C GLU A 330 10.25 2.19 -0.06
N ILE A 331 11.30 2.69 -0.73
CA ILE A 331 11.33 4.03 -1.33
C ILE A 331 11.90 3.92 -2.75
N ALA A 332 11.20 4.48 -3.74
CA ALA A 332 11.57 4.44 -5.15
C ALA A 332 11.52 5.83 -5.79
N VAL A 333 12.64 6.27 -6.36
CA VAL A 333 12.80 7.57 -7.03
C VAL A 333 12.65 7.39 -8.53
N ILE A 334 11.53 7.86 -9.05
CA ILE A 334 11.06 7.64 -10.42
C ILE A 334 11.30 8.91 -11.23
N ARG A 335 12.06 8.84 -12.33
CA ARG A 335 12.26 9.97 -13.25
C ARG A 335 11.69 9.61 -14.64
N ILE A 336 10.72 10.38 -15.08
CA ILE A 336 9.91 10.13 -16.28
C ILE A 336 10.24 11.21 -17.34
N GLY A 337 11.30 10.95 -18.11
CA GLY A 337 11.61 11.71 -19.31
C GLY A 337 10.61 11.43 -20.46
N ASP A 338 10.89 11.99 -21.63
CA ASP A 338 9.97 11.98 -22.78
C ASP A 338 9.61 10.56 -23.26
N ASN A 339 10.56 9.62 -23.15
CA ASN A 339 10.38 8.22 -23.54
C ASN A 339 9.64 7.41 -22.45
N ARG A 340 8.32 7.56 -22.34
CA ARG A 340 7.50 6.84 -21.35
C ARG A 340 7.41 5.34 -21.66
N PHE A 341 8.07 4.52 -20.85
CA PHE A 341 7.92 3.06 -20.86
C PHE A 341 6.49 2.64 -20.48
N SER A 342 6.10 1.44 -20.90
CA SER A 342 4.76 0.89 -20.65
C SER A 342 4.52 0.40 -19.21
N ARG A 343 5.58 0.20 -18.40
CA ARG A 343 5.52 -0.10 -16.97
C ARG A 343 6.26 0.98 -16.19
N LEU A 344 5.61 1.56 -15.17
CA LEU A 344 6.22 2.63 -14.37
C LEU A 344 7.48 2.17 -13.62
N ALA A 345 7.53 0.90 -13.20
CA ALA A 345 8.70 0.31 -12.53
C ALA A 345 9.97 0.24 -13.40
N ASN A 346 9.89 0.63 -14.68
CA ASN A 346 11.06 0.79 -15.57
C ASN A 346 11.60 2.25 -15.59
N HIS A 347 10.95 3.18 -14.87
CA HIS A 347 11.39 4.57 -14.67
C HIS A 347 12.02 4.81 -13.28
N ILE A 348 12.11 3.76 -12.45
CA ILE A 348 12.86 3.80 -11.19
C ILE A 348 14.32 4.04 -11.55
N THR A 349 14.90 5.11 -11.02
CA THR A 349 16.32 5.45 -11.20
C THR A 349 17.15 5.06 -9.98
N HIS A 350 16.57 5.21 -8.78
CA HIS A 350 17.17 4.84 -7.50
C HIS A 350 16.06 4.23 -6.64
N TRP A 351 16.39 3.25 -5.80
CA TRP A 351 15.48 2.70 -4.81
C TRP A 351 16.24 2.27 -3.56
N THR A 352 15.55 2.19 -2.43
CA THR A 352 16.04 1.58 -1.20
C THR A 352 14.88 0.92 -0.46
N SER A 353 15.20 0.06 0.51
CA SER A 353 14.26 -0.48 1.49
C SER A 353 14.92 -0.37 2.84
N LEU A 354 14.36 0.51 3.67
CA LEU A 354 14.86 0.75 5.01
C LEU A 354 14.41 -0.40 5.92
N PRO A 355 15.27 -0.94 6.82
CA PRO A 355 14.91 -1.98 7.78
C PRO A 355 14.10 -1.42 8.97
N VAL A 356 13.13 -0.54 8.67
CA VAL A 356 12.24 0.10 9.63
C VAL A 356 10.85 0.26 9.04
N GLY A 357 9.84 -0.15 9.81
CA GLY A 357 8.42 0.05 9.51
C GLY A 357 7.66 0.36 10.79
N VAL A 358 6.34 0.49 10.70
CA VAL A 358 5.54 0.99 11.83
C VAL A 358 5.60 0.10 13.08
N VAL A 359 5.81 -1.22 12.93
CA VAL A 359 5.93 -2.16 14.05
C VAL A 359 7.32 -2.03 14.66
N THR A 360 8.38 -2.22 13.86
CA THR A 360 9.75 -2.27 14.38
C THR A 360 10.21 -0.92 14.98
N LEU A 361 9.69 0.21 14.50
CA LEU A 361 9.94 1.53 15.11
C LEU A 361 9.11 1.75 16.37
N SER A 362 7.83 1.33 16.38
CA SER A 362 6.97 1.39 17.57
C SER A 362 7.52 0.56 18.72
N GLU A 363 8.09 -0.61 18.44
CA GLU A 363 8.72 -1.48 19.45
C GLU A 363 9.98 -0.83 20.07
N ARG A 364 10.75 -0.05 19.30
CA ARG A 364 11.94 0.66 19.81
C ARG A 364 11.60 1.90 20.64
N HIS A 365 10.47 2.55 20.39
CA HIS A 365 10.07 3.83 21.01
C HIS A 365 8.77 3.74 21.83
N GLY A 366 8.32 2.54 22.18
CA GLY A 366 7.12 2.26 22.97
C GLY A 366 5.78 2.42 22.22
N GLY A 367 5.62 3.47 21.41
CA GLY A 367 4.47 3.69 20.51
C GLY A 367 3.13 4.06 21.17
N HIS A 368 2.82 3.51 22.34
CA HIS A 368 1.61 3.82 23.10
C HIS A 368 1.60 5.29 23.56
N ASP A 369 2.63 5.71 24.30
CA ASP A 369 2.79 7.03 24.90
C ASP A 369 3.97 7.80 24.28
N VAL A 370 3.78 8.27 23.05
CA VAL A 370 4.78 9.04 22.30
C VAL A 370 4.65 10.53 22.62
N THR A 371 5.65 11.10 23.28
CA THR A 371 5.81 12.55 23.46
C THR A 371 6.37 13.22 22.19
N PRO A 372 6.34 14.55 22.05
CA PRO A 372 6.98 15.24 20.93
C PRO A 372 8.48 14.96 20.80
N GLU A 373 9.19 14.78 21.92
CA GLU A 373 10.62 14.48 21.96
C GLU A 373 10.90 13.04 21.49
N ALA A 374 10.04 12.08 21.87
CA ALA A 374 10.08 10.71 21.39
C ALA A 374 9.72 10.63 19.88
N PHE A 375 8.74 11.43 19.44
CA PHE A 375 8.41 11.56 18.02
C PHE A 375 9.60 12.07 17.21
N GLU A 376 10.21 13.18 17.62
CA GLU A 376 11.42 13.71 16.96
C GLU A 376 12.63 12.77 17.10
N GLY A 377 12.66 11.92 18.13
CA GLY A 377 13.60 10.79 18.24
C GLY A 377 13.42 9.76 17.13
N MET A 378 12.18 9.29 16.93
CA MET A 378 11.82 8.40 15.82
C MET A 378 12.14 9.01 14.45
N VAL A 379 11.86 10.30 14.24
CA VAL A 379 12.16 10.98 12.97
C VAL A 379 13.66 10.96 12.69
N ARG A 380 14.49 11.40 13.65
CA ARG A 380 15.96 11.44 13.50
C ARG A 380 16.58 10.07 13.29
N GLU A 381 16.01 9.00 13.87
CA GLU A 381 16.45 7.63 13.60
C GLU A 381 16.26 7.26 12.11
N VAL A 382 15.09 7.58 11.54
CA VAL A 382 14.78 7.31 10.12
C VAL A 382 15.56 8.24 9.19
N GLU A 383 15.76 9.51 9.56
CA GLU A 383 16.67 10.44 8.85
C GLU A 383 18.09 9.88 8.77
N GLY A 384 18.61 9.27 9.85
CA GLY A 384 19.91 8.60 9.86
C GLY A 384 20.00 7.44 8.87
N MET A 385 18.95 6.63 8.75
CA MET A 385 18.87 5.57 7.73
C MET A 385 18.78 6.15 6.32
N LEU A 386 17.98 7.20 6.11
CA LEU A 386 17.86 7.92 4.84
C LEU A 386 19.15 8.63 4.40
N GLY A 387 20.00 9.03 5.35
CA GLY A 387 21.32 9.61 5.08
C GLY A 387 22.28 8.65 4.36
N SER A 388 22.06 7.34 4.48
CA SER A 388 22.82 6.30 3.78
C SER A 388 22.28 5.99 2.38
N PHE A 389 21.14 6.58 1.98
CA PHE A 389 20.61 6.43 0.63
C PHE A 389 21.22 7.46 -0.32
N ASP A 390 22.22 7.01 -1.08
CA ASP A 390 22.78 7.75 -2.21
C ASP A 390 21.74 7.85 -3.33
N CYS A 391 21.10 9.01 -3.37
CA CYS A 391 20.21 9.45 -4.42
C CYS A 391 20.55 10.91 -4.72
N PRO A 392 20.79 11.28 -6.00
CA PRO A 392 20.99 12.66 -6.37
C PRO A 392 19.76 13.50 -6.04
N GLU A 393 19.99 14.76 -5.70
CA GLU A 393 18.92 15.71 -5.41
C GLU A 393 17.88 15.72 -6.53
N ILE A 394 16.62 15.82 -6.11
CA ILE A 394 15.49 16.01 -7.02
C ILE A 394 15.31 17.52 -7.10
N GLU A 395 15.59 18.10 -8.26
CA GLU A 395 15.21 19.48 -8.54
C GLU A 395 13.71 19.64 -8.29
N VAL A 396 13.34 20.34 -7.21
CA VAL A 396 11.95 20.69 -6.88
C VAL A 396 11.52 21.80 -7.81
N ALA A 397 11.33 21.44 -9.09
CA ALA A 397 10.96 22.36 -10.15
C ALA A 397 9.64 23.06 -9.79
N GLN A 398 9.66 24.39 -9.75
CA GLN A 398 8.51 25.23 -9.38
C GLN A 398 7.31 25.11 -10.35
N THR A 399 7.44 24.31 -11.42
CA THR A 399 6.38 23.90 -12.34
C THR A 399 5.39 22.91 -11.72
N GLY A 400 5.75 22.22 -10.62
CA GLY A 400 4.89 21.23 -9.96
C GLY A 400 4.94 19.83 -10.58
N ASP A 401 5.93 19.57 -11.45
CA ASP A 401 6.15 18.31 -12.15
C ASP A 401 6.61 17.15 -11.22
N PHE A 402 6.93 17.50 -9.96
CA PHE A 402 7.32 16.61 -8.86
C PHE A 402 6.20 16.48 -7.81
N HIS A 403 6.06 15.29 -7.22
CA HIS A 403 5.26 15.06 -6.01
C HIS A 403 5.68 13.77 -5.29
N LEU A 404 5.25 13.64 -4.03
CA LEU A 404 5.31 12.38 -3.27
C LEU A 404 4.12 11.48 -3.60
N ILE A 405 4.30 10.15 -3.62
CA ILE A 405 3.21 9.17 -3.57
C ILE A 405 3.45 8.20 -2.41
N GLY A 406 2.65 8.31 -1.35
CA GLY A 406 2.66 7.34 -0.26
C GLY A 406 1.62 6.23 -0.48
N THR A 407 1.94 5.02 -0.03
CA THR A 407 0.98 3.91 0.08
C THR A 407 1.00 3.21 1.45
N SER A 408 0.19 2.16 1.61
CA SER A 408 -0.01 1.38 2.83
C SER A 408 -0.70 2.16 3.97
N GLY A 409 -0.77 1.52 5.15
CA GLY A 409 -1.69 1.83 6.24
C GLY A 409 -1.51 3.23 6.84
N THR A 410 -0.29 3.76 6.88
CA THR A 410 0.04 5.06 7.48
C THR A 410 -0.69 6.20 6.78
N VAL A 411 -0.41 6.40 5.48
CA VAL A 411 -0.94 7.53 4.72
C VAL A 411 -2.43 7.39 4.42
N THR A 412 -2.94 6.16 4.27
CA THR A 412 -4.37 5.90 4.11
C THR A 412 -5.15 6.17 5.40
N THR A 413 -4.53 5.97 6.57
CA THR A 413 -5.11 6.34 7.87
C THR A 413 -5.09 7.85 8.08
N LEU A 414 -3.97 8.52 7.79
CA LEU A 414 -3.88 9.99 7.80
C LEU A 414 -4.94 10.63 6.90
N ALA A 415 -5.13 10.11 5.69
CA ALA A 415 -6.20 10.54 4.78
C ALA A 415 -7.60 10.32 5.36
N GLY A 416 -7.85 9.18 6.02
CA GLY A 416 -9.13 8.90 6.69
C GLY A 416 -9.42 9.86 7.85
N VAL A 417 -8.39 10.26 8.60
CA VAL A 417 -8.49 11.24 9.72
C VAL A 417 -8.60 12.68 9.22
N HIS A 418 -7.95 13.02 8.10
CA HIS A 418 -8.09 14.30 7.41
C HIS A 418 -9.52 14.49 6.86
N LEU A 419 -10.06 13.46 6.21
CA LEU A 419 -11.42 13.45 5.66
C LEU A 419 -12.54 13.23 6.70
N ASP A 420 -12.18 13.17 8.00
CA ASP A 420 -13.06 12.92 9.16
C ASP A 420 -14.09 11.79 8.92
N LEU A 421 -13.61 10.64 8.43
CA LEU A 421 -14.51 9.57 8.00
C LEU A 421 -15.07 8.78 9.20
N PRO A 422 -16.40 8.59 9.31
CA PRO A 422 -17.02 7.81 10.39
C PRO A 422 -16.72 6.30 10.32
N ARG A 423 -16.04 5.87 9.26
CA ARG A 423 -15.36 4.58 9.07
C ARG A 423 -14.49 4.67 7.81
N TYR A 424 -13.44 3.86 7.72
CA TYR A 424 -12.62 3.79 6.52
C TYR A 424 -13.45 3.50 5.24
N ASP A 425 -13.17 4.24 4.16
CA ASP A 425 -13.75 4.02 2.82
C ASP A 425 -12.70 4.30 1.74
N ARG A 426 -12.11 3.24 1.20
CA ARG A 426 -11.13 3.25 0.10
C ARG A 426 -11.53 4.19 -1.05
N ARG A 427 -12.82 4.30 -1.36
CA ARG A 427 -13.32 5.12 -2.49
C ARG A 427 -13.21 6.63 -2.27
N LYS A 428 -13.01 7.05 -1.02
CA LYS A 428 -12.76 8.44 -0.62
C LYS A 428 -11.28 8.73 -0.39
N VAL A 429 -10.50 7.72 0.00
CA VAL A 429 -9.08 7.84 0.37
C VAL A 429 -8.15 7.64 -0.84
N ASP A 430 -8.47 6.71 -1.73
CA ASP A 430 -7.58 6.30 -2.82
C ASP A 430 -7.44 7.39 -3.89
N GLY A 431 -6.20 7.86 -4.09
CA GLY A 431 -5.84 8.83 -5.11
C GLY A 431 -6.11 10.29 -4.75
N ILE A 432 -6.44 10.62 -3.50
CA ILE A 432 -6.54 12.03 -3.06
C ILE A 432 -5.17 12.70 -3.04
N TRP A 433 -5.19 14.03 -3.06
CA TRP A 433 -4.03 14.88 -2.76
C TRP A 433 -4.16 15.41 -1.32
N LEU A 434 -3.04 15.54 -0.64
CA LEU A 434 -2.88 16.33 0.57
C LEU A 434 -1.75 17.33 0.31
N SER A 435 -1.91 18.58 0.73
CA SER A 435 -0.83 19.57 0.76
C SER A 435 0.17 19.25 1.88
N ASP A 436 1.34 19.86 1.81
CA ASP A 436 2.37 19.70 2.85
C ASP A 436 1.86 20.18 4.23
N ASP A 437 1.16 21.33 4.27
CA ASP A 437 0.50 21.87 5.47
C ASP A 437 -0.56 20.92 6.04
N GLU A 438 -1.37 20.28 5.19
CA GLU A 438 -2.41 19.34 5.62
C GLU A 438 -1.82 18.07 6.26
N VAL A 439 -0.66 17.59 5.77
CA VAL A 439 0.05 16.45 6.38
C VAL A 439 0.62 16.86 7.74
N SER A 440 1.32 18.00 7.82
CA SER A 440 1.84 18.56 9.09
C SER A 440 0.73 18.73 10.14
N ALA A 441 -0.41 19.31 9.74
CA ALA A 441 -1.55 19.51 10.63
C ALA A 441 -2.13 18.18 11.15
N MET A 442 -2.13 17.12 10.33
CA MET A 442 -2.60 15.80 10.78
C MET A 442 -1.60 15.08 11.68
N GLN A 443 -0.29 15.18 11.43
CA GLN A 443 0.73 14.65 12.34
C GLN A 443 0.64 15.32 13.71
N ALA A 444 0.55 16.67 13.75
CA ALA A 444 0.37 17.44 14.99
C ALA A 444 -0.95 17.06 15.72
N LYS A 445 -2.05 16.90 14.98
CA LYS A 445 -3.35 16.45 15.54
C LYS A 445 -3.26 15.07 16.18
N LEU A 446 -2.58 14.10 15.54
CA LEU A 446 -2.41 12.74 16.08
C LEU A 446 -1.45 12.68 17.28
N LEU A 447 -0.45 13.57 17.32
CA LEU A 447 0.51 13.71 18.42
C LEU A 447 -0.11 14.42 19.64
N SER A 448 -1.09 15.29 19.44
CA SER A 448 -1.86 15.93 20.52
C SER A 448 -2.93 15.05 21.16
N TRP A 449 -3.14 13.84 20.65
CA TRP A 449 -4.08 12.85 21.20
C TRP A 449 -3.38 11.92 22.20
N ASP A 450 -4.14 11.36 23.14
CA ASP A 450 -3.70 10.21 23.93
C ASP A 450 -3.95 8.89 23.17
N PHE A 451 -3.47 7.77 23.72
CA PHE A 451 -3.69 6.45 23.12
C PHE A 451 -5.18 6.12 23.01
N ALA A 452 -6.00 6.49 24.02
CA ALA A 452 -7.44 6.22 24.01
C ALA A 452 -8.16 6.96 22.87
N SER A 453 -7.84 8.23 22.62
CA SER A 453 -8.39 9.00 21.49
C SER A 453 -7.91 8.48 20.14
N ARG A 454 -6.65 8.01 20.03
CA ARG A 454 -6.16 7.30 18.84
C ARG A 454 -6.95 6.01 18.61
N ALA A 455 -7.12 5.16 19.63
CA ALA A 455 -7.84 3.89 19.55
C ALA A 455 -9.34 4.06 19.23
N ALA A 456 -9.98 5.11 19.75
CA ALA A 456 -11.37 5.43 19.50
C ALA A 456 -11.65 5.98 18.09
N ASN A 457 -10.62 6.40 17.34
CA ASN A 457 -10.82 6.98 16.01
C ASN A 457 -11.25 5.90 14.96
N PRO A 458 -12.38 6.07 14.24
CA PRO A 458 -12.90 5.07 13.29
C PRO A 458 -12.02 4.74 12.07
N CYS A 459 -10.97 5.53 11.82
CA CYS A 459 -9.99 5.27 10.77
C CYS A 459 -8.67 4.68 11.29
N ILE A 460 -8.42 4.71 12.60
CA ILE A 460 -7.23 4.11 13.23
C ILE A 460 -7.61 2.75 13.85
N GLY A 461 -8.50 2.75 14.85
CA GLY A 461 -8.85 1.59 15.66
C GLY A 461 -7.77 1.18 16.68
N PRO A 462 -8.11 0.35 17.69
CA PRO A 462 -7.19 -0.03 18.76
C PRO A 462 -5.95 -0.76 18.22
N ASP A 463 -6.12 -1.67 17.27
CA ASP A 463 -5.07 -2.52 16.69
C ASP A 463 -3.93 -1.76 15.97
N ARG A 464 -4.00 -0.43 15.87
CA ARG A 464 -3.01 0.45 15.22
C ARG A 464 -2.77 1.77 15.97
N ALA A 465 -3.33 1.96 17.16
CA ALA A 465 -3.23 3.22 17.92
C ALA A 465 -1.83 3.49 18.49
N ASP A 466 -1.06 2.43 18.69
CA ASP A 466 0.37 2.36 18.97
C ASP A 466 1.21 2.64 17.72
N LEU A 467 0.86 1.99 16.60
CA LEU A 467 1.66 2.02 15.36
C LEU A 467 1.58 3.35 14.59
N VAL A 468 0.51 4.13 14.76
CA VAL A 468 0.22 5.27 13.86
C VAL A 468 1.24 6.41 13.97
N LEU A 469 1.79 6.68 15.16
CA LEU A 469 2.78 7.76 15.34
C LEU A 469 4.17 7.37 14.84
N ALA A 470 4.56 6.10 14.97
CA ALA A 470 5.77 5.58 14.33
C ALA A 470 5.69 5.71 12.79
N GLY A 471 4.52 5.41 12.20
CA GLY A 471 4.29 5.68 10.78
C GLY A 471 4.36 7.17 10.41
N CYS A 472 3.82 8.05 11.25
CA CYS A 472 3.90 9.50 11.05
C CYS A 472 5.34 10.04 11.11
N ALA A 473 6.23 9.41 11.90
CA ALA A 473 7.64 9.77 11.98
C ALA A 473 8.44 9.30 10.74
N ILE A 474 8.16 8.09 10.23
CA ILE A 474 8.73 7.62 8.95
C ILE A 474 8.33 8.55 7.80
N LEU A 475 7.05 8.93 7.73
CA LEU A 475 6.56 9.89 6.74
C LEU A 475 7.24 11.27 6.85
N GLU A 476 7.50 11.73 8.08
CA GLU A 476 8.15 13.01 8.33
C GLU A 476 9.59 13.03 7.83
N ALA A 477 10.39 12.01 8.17
CA ALA A 477 11.76 11.88 7.70
C ALA A 477 11.84 11.85 6.15
N ILE A 478 10.87 11.18 5.50
CA ILE A 478 10.74 11.17 4.03
C ILE A 478 10.38 12.55 3.48
N ARG A 479 9.44 13.29 4.10
CA ARG A 479 9.08 14.67 3.69
C ARG A 479 10.27 15.63 3.82
N ARG A 480 11.03 15.54 4.91
CA ARG A 480 12.23 16.35 5.13
C ARG A 480 13.34 16.03 4.12
N ARG A 481 13.53 14.75 3.76
CA ARG A 481 14.50 14.32 2.74
C ARG A 481 14.09 14.71 1.31
N TRP A 482 12.79 14.79 1.00
CA TRP A 482 12.27 15.23 -0.30
C TRP A 482 11.09 16.21 -0.17
N PRO A 483 11.34 17.49 0.17
CA PRO A 483 10.30 18.49 0.35
C PRO A 483 9.42 18.65 -0.89
N SER A 484 8.10 18.62 -0.71
CA SER A 484 7.16 18.65 -1.83
C SER A 484 5.84 19.33 -1.41
N PRO A 485 5.29 20.26 -2.21
CA PRO A 485 4.07 21.00 -1.83
C PRO A 485 2.81 20.12 -1.78
N ARG A 486 2.89 18.86 -2.23
CA ARG A 486 1.79 17.90 -2.23
C ARG A 486 2.25 16.44 -2.19
N MET A 487 1.54 15.64 -1.41
CA MET A 487 1.59 14.18 -1.44
C MET A 487 0.30 13.63 -2.07
N ARG A 488 0.42 12.56 -2.84
CA ARG A 488 -0.72 11.75 -3.27
C ARG A 488 -0.83 10.49 -2.40
N VAL A 489 -2.04 10.16 -1.98
CA VAL A 489 -2.32 8.96 -1.19
C VAL A 489 -2.77 7.83 -2.10
N ALA A 490 -2.20 6.64 -1.93
CA ALA A 490 -2.61 5.43 -2.62
C ALA A 490 -3.16 4.41 -1.62
N ASP A 491 -4.37 3.91 -1.85
CA ASP A 491 -4.81 2.62 -1.30
C ASP A 491 -4.58 1.56 -2.40
N ARG A 492 -3.33 1.43 -2.83
CA ARG A 492 -2.85 0.53 -3.91
C ARG A 492 -1.37 0.23 -3.66
N GLY A 493 -0.97 -1.03 -3.57
CA GLY A 493 0.42 -1.41 -3.31
C GLY A 493 0.79 -2.73 -3.96
N LEU A 494 1.55 -3.55 -3.23
CA LEU A 494 2.04 -4.87 -3.65
C LEU A 494 0.97 -5.72 -4.36
N ARG A 495 -0.23 -5.89 -3.79
CA ARG A 495 -1.34 -6.66 -4.39
C ARG A 495 -1.80 -6.11 -5.73
N GLU A 496 -2.04 -4.80 -5.81
CA GLU A 496 -2.42 -4.14 -7.05
C GLU A 496 -1.30 -4.20 -8.11
N GLY A 497 -0.03 -4.20 -7.68
CA GLY A 497 1.14 -4.48 -8.53
C GLY A 497 1.14 -5.92 -9.07
N LEU A 498 1.03 -6.92 -8.19
CA LEU A 498 0.97 -8.34 -8.54
C LEU A 498 -0.14 -8.65 -9.55
N LEU A 499 -1.36 -8.12 -9.31
CA LEU A 499 -2.47 -8.24 -10.25
C LEU A 499 -2.15 -7.59 -11.60
N THR A 500 -1.56 -6.38 -11.58
CA THR A 500 -1.23 -5.62 -12.80
C THR A 500 -0.18 -6.32 -13.65
N ASP A 501 0.91 -6.79 -13.03
CA ASP A 501 1.98 -7.49 -13.76
C ASP A 501 1.49 -8.87 -14.27
N MET A 502 0.72 -9.64 -13.50
CA MET A 502 0.11 -10.89 -13.99
C MET A 502 -0.82 -10.66 -15.19
N MET A 503 -1.74 -9.69 -15.11
CA MET A 503 -2.66 -9.36 -16.21
C MET A 503 -1.92 -8.82 -17.45
N ALA A 504 -0.83 -8.08 -17.25
CA ALA A 504 0.00 -7.55 -18.35
C ALA A 504 0.86 -8.63 -19.03
N ASP A 505 1.38 -9.60 -18.27
CA ASP A 505 2.13 -10.76 -18.76
C ASP A 505 1.23 -11.71 -19.57
N ASP A 506 0.09 -12.09 -19.00
CA ASP A 506 -0.97 -12.88 -19.66
C ASP A 506 -1.55 -12.14 -20.88
N GLY A 507 -1.35 -10.82 -20.96
CA GLY A 507 -1.68 -10.01 -22.11
C GLY A 507 -3.16 -9.66 -22.25
N VAL A 508 -3.97 -9.78 -21.19
CA VAL A 508 -5.43 -9.59 -21.23
C VAL A 508 -5.84 -8.21 -21.76
N TRP A 509 -4.98 -7.21 -21.59
CA TRP A 509 -5.18 -5.84 -22.07
C TRP A 509 -4.62 -5.55 -23.48
N ARG A 510 -3.97 -6.52 -24.13
CA ARG A 510 -3.46 -6.36 -25.50
C ARG A 510 -4.65 -6.36 -26.46
N ARG A 511 -4.94 -5.20 -27.08
CA ARG A 511 -6.02 -5.06 -28.08
C ARG A 511 -5.91 -6.15 -29.16
N ASN A 512 -6.91 -7.02 -29.21
CA ASN A 512 -6.92 -8.22 -30.04
C ASN A 512 -7.15 -7.87 -31.53
N ARG A 513 -6.10 -7.40 -32.22
CA ARG A 513 -6.13 -6.99 -33.62
C ARG A 513 -6.52 -8.11 -34.60
N ASN A 514 -6.34 -9.39 -34.23
CA ASN A 514 -6.43 -10.50 -35.18
C ASN A 514 -7.81 -11.20 -35.22
N ARG A 515 -8.67 -11.08 -34.19
CA ARG A 515 -9.99 -11.76 -34.15
C ARG A 515 -11.04 -11.27 -35.16
N ARG A 516 -10.74 -10.29 -36.02
CA ARG A 516 -11.60 -9.90 -37.17
C ARG A 516 -11.16 -10.50 -38.52
N GLY A 517 -10.04 -11.21 -38.61
CA GLY A 517 -9.55 -11.78 -39.87
C GLY A 517 -10.20 -13.11 -40.28
N GLN A 518 -10.57 -13.96 -39.32
CA GLN A 518 -11.10 -15.31 -39.58
C GLN A 518 -12.63 -15.36 -39.49
N ARG A 519 -13.34 -14.58 -40.33
CA ARG A 519 -14.80 -14.76 -40.50
C ARG A 519 -15.38 -14.36 -41.86
N VAL A 520 -14.57 -14.33 -42.92
CA VAL A 520 -15.05 -14.26 -44.32
C VAL A 520 -14.15 -15.16 -45.20
N ARG A 521 -14.59 -16.39 -45.44
CA ARG A 521 -14.30 -17.27 -46.59
C ARG A 521 -14.93 -18.64 -46.33
N SER A 522 -16.17 -18.77 -46.78
CA SER A 522 -17.00 -19.98 -46.85
C SER A 522 -17.95 -19.74 -48.02
#